data_AF-A0A822HFR5-F1
#
_entry.id   AF-A0A822HFR5-F1
#
_cell.length_a   1.000
_cell.length_b   1.000
_cell.length_c   1.000
_cell.angle_alpha   90.00
_cell.angle_beta   90.00
_cell.angle_gamma   90.00
#
_symmetry.space_group_name_H-M   'P 1'
#
loop_
_entity.id
_entity.type
_entity.pdbx_description
1 polymer ?
#
loop_
_entity_poly.entity_id
_entity_poly.type
_entity_poly.pdbx_seq_one_letter_code
_entity_poly.pdbx_strand_id
1 'polypeptide(L)'
;MKRYFNRSNILHSHPYSIRIEMYETQRDKQVSLIAGWQYSIDFDYLPVFLLAKVLRLTKPNPCLTNPCNKNQQCQQLINDQSKYLCLCKSNFTGEGCSIEDSRCKNGFCAAQALCKPDYQSLLRGNQSPYCICPYNR
;
A
#
# COMPACT_ATOMS: atom_id res chain seq x y z
N MET A 1 2.00 19.54 2.26
CA MET A 1 0.93 19.16 3.21
C MET A 1 -0.23 20.13 3.02
N LYS A 2 -1.37 19.73 2.45
CA LYS A 2 -2.54 20.61 2.26
C LYS A 2 -3.34 20.64 3.55
N ARG A 3 -3.40 21.80 4.21
CA ARG A 3 -4.15 21.98 5.47
C ARG A 3 -5.61 22.26 5.12
N TYR A 4 -6.48 21.27 5.31
CA TYR A 4 -7.91 21.45 5.11
C TYR A 4 -8.49 22.24 6.30
N PHE A 5 -8.91 23.49 6.02
CA PHE A 5 -9.35 24.45 7.04
C PHE A 5 -10.83 24.27 7.44
N ASN A 6 -11.63 23.52 6.68
CA ASN A 6 -13.08 23.43 6.82
C ASN A 6 -13.53 21.99 7.15
N ARG A 7 -14.36 21.84 8.21
CA ARG A 7 -14.82 20.56 8.76
C ARG A 7 -15.67 19.75 7.78
N SER A 8 -16.46 20.41 6.95
CA SER A 8 -17.29 19.78 5.91
C SER A 8 -16.43 19.07 4.85
N ASN A 9 -15.22 19.59 4.56
CA ASN A 9 -14.30 18.94 3.65
C ASN A 9 -13.72 17.66 4.26
N ILE A 10 -13.53 17.58 5.56
CA ILE A 10 -13.00 16.39 6.23
C ILE A 10 -14.04 15.26 6.21
N LEU A 11 -15.29 15.58 6.55
CA LEU A 11 -16.42 14.64 6.60
C LEU A 11 -16.83 14.07 5.22
N HIS A 12 -16.69 14.83 4.14
CA HIS A 12 -17.03 14.34 2.80
C HIS A 12 -15.83 13.80 2.01
N SER A 13 -14.61 14.29 2.24
CA SER A 13 -13.44 13.90 1.43
C SER A 13 -12.56 12.79 2.02
N HIS A 14 -12.73 12.44 3.31
CA HIS A 14 -11.91 11.42 4.00
C HIS A 14 -10.41 11.58 3.69
N PRO A 15 -9.80 12.73 4.05
CA PRO A 15 -8.48 13.12 3.54
C PRO A 15 -7.35 12.20 4.01
N TYR A 16 -7.59 11.37 5.03
CA TYR A 16 -6.61 10.44 5.56
C TYR A 16 -7.15 9.02 5.51
N SER A 17 -6.27 8.10 5.14
CA SER A 17 -6.56 6.68 5.22
C SER A 17 -5.34 5.91 5.75
N ILE A 18 -5.60 4.89 6.55
CA ILE A 18 -4.62 3.88 6.92
C ILE A 18 -4.67 2.81 5.84
N ARG A 19 -3.50 2.51 5.27
CA ARG A 19 -3.32 1.35 4.41
C ARG A 19 -2.51 0.31 5.13
N ILE A 20 -3.00 -0.92 5.15
CA ILE A 20 -2.31 -2.09 5.68
C ILE A 20 -2.08 -3.03 4.50
N GLU A 21 -0.85 -3.48 4.33
CA GLU A 21 -0.44 -4.40 3.27
C GLU A 21 0.13 -5.65 3.93
N MET A 22 -0.29 -6.83 3.46
CA MET A 22 0.20 -8.10 3.97
C MET A 22 0.95 -8.85 2.88
N TYR A 23 2.18 -9.20 3.20
CA TYR A 23 3.11 -9.85 2.29
C TYR A 23 3.35 -11.28 2.74
N GLU A 24 3.33 -12.21 1.79
CA GLU A 24 3.78 -13.57 2.00
C GLU A 24 5.29 -13.65 1.80
N THR A 25 5.98 -14.23 2.77
CA THR A 25 7.41 -14.48 2.72
C THR A 25 7.64 -16.00 2.77
N GLN A 26 8.35 -16.54 1.78
CA GLN A 26 8.75 -17.95 1.74
C GLN A 26 10.27 -18.04 1.53
N ARG A 27 10.88 -19.18 1.90
CA ARG A 27 12.31 -19.41 1.66
C ARG A 27 12.60 -19.40 0.16
N ASP A 28 13.61 -18.62 -0.23
CA ASP A 28 14.13 -18.46 -1.59
C ASP A 28 13.12 -18.06 -2.66
N LYS A 29 11.93 -17.58 -2.27
CA LYS A 29 10.95 -16.99 -3.19
C LYS A 29 10.90 -15.49 -3.03
N GLN A 30 10.52 -14.82 -4.12
CA GLN A 30 10.25 -13.39 -4.09
C GLN A 30 9.04 -13.11 -3.20
N VAL A 31 9.17 -12.09 -2.35
CA VAL A 31 8.09 -11.61 -1.49
C VAL A 31 6.90 -11.19 -2.34
N SER A 32 5.73 -11.72 -2.05
CA SER A 32 4.49 -11.45 -2.79
C SER A 32 3.50 -10.69 -1.90
N LEU A 33 2.78 -9.73 -2.48
CA LEU A 33 1.67 -9.08 -1.79
C LEU A 33 0.42 -9.96 -1.92
N ILE A 34 -0.15 -10.37 -0.79
CA ILE A 34 -1.30 -11.29 -0.76
C ILE A 34 -2.61 -10.62 -0.33
N ALA A 35 -2.53 -9.48 0.37
CA ALA A 35 -3.71 -8.76 0.81
C ALA A 35 -3.45 -7.29 1.11
N GLY A 36 -4.50 -6.47 1.00
CA GLY A 36 -4.49 -5.08 1.40
C GLY A 36 -5.81 -4.67 2.07
N TRP A 37 -5.71 -3.76 3.02
CA TRP A 37 -6.83 -3.07 3.64
C TRP A 37 -6.60 -1.57 3.55
N GLN A 38 -7.66 -0.82 3.29
CA GLN A 38 -7.63 0.63 3.38
C GLN A 38 -8.80 1.10 4.24
N TYR A 39 -8.50 1.82 5.32
CA TYR A 39 -9.48 2.37 6.25
C TYR A 39 -9.38 3.88 6.21
N SER A 40 -10.48 4.56 5.89
CA SER A 40 -10.56 6.01 6.08
C SER A 40 -10.49 6.34 7.57
N ILE A 41 -9.72 7.37 7.94
CA ILE A 41 -9.70 7.90 9.31
C ILE A 41 -10.52 9.18 9.32
N ASP A 42 -11.56 9.18 10.15
CA ASP A 42 -12.35 10.37 10.43
C ASP A 42 -11.82 11.01 11.73
N PHE A 43 -11.19 12.19 11.59
CA PHE A 43 -10.68 12.93 12.74
C PHE A 43 -11.75 13.90 13.27
N ASP A 44 -12.70 13.38 14.03
CA ASP A 44 -13.54 14.18 14.91
C ASP A 44 -13.08 13.92 16.36
N TYR A 45 -12.21 14.80 16.88
CA TYR A 45 -11.76 14.91 18.29
C TYR A 45 -11.79 13.61 19.11
N LEU A 46 -10.62 12.97 19.28
CA LEU A 46 -10.41 11.69 19.96
C LEU A 46 -10.84 11.68 21.45
N PRO A 47 -11.86 10.89 21.83
CA PRO A 47 -11.73 9.94 22.92
C PRO A 47 -11.24 8.61 22.34
N VAL A 48 -10.65 7.76 23.18
CA VAL A 48 -10.06 6.47 22.81
C VAL A 48 -11.09 5.60 22.06
N PHE A 49 -10.93 5.43 20.75
CA PHE A 49 -11.80 4.56 19.94
C PHE A 49 -11.19 3.17 19.82
N LEU A 50 -11.87 2.17 20.40
CA LEU A 50 -11.62 0.77 20.08
C LEU A 50 -12.13 0.51 18.65
N LEU A 51 -11.21 0.41 17.69
CA LEU A 51 -11.56 0.19 16.29
C LEU A 51 -11.69 -1.32 16.03
N ALA A 52 -12.93 -1.82 16.04
CA ALA A 52 -13.26 -3.18 15.63
C ALA A 52 -13.96 -3.15 14.26
N LYS A 53 -13.43 -3.89 13.28
CA LYS A 53 -14.07 -4.02 11.96
C LYS A 53 -14.27 -5.48 11.61
N VAL A 54 -15.52 -5.84 11.33
CA VAL A 54 -15.89 -7.19 10.87
C VAL A 54 -15.33 -7.40 9.47
N LEU A 55 -14.45 -8.39 9.32
CA LEU A 55 -13.90 -8.79 8.04
C LEU A 55 -14.87 -9.74 7.35
N ARG A 56 -15.35 -9.37 6.17
CA ARG A 56 -16.18 -10.23 5.32
C ARG A 56 -15.34 -10.81 4.20
N LEU A 57 -14.92 -12.06 4.36
CA LEU A 57 -14.21 -12.82 3.34
C LEU A 57 -15.25 -13.41 2.37
N THR A 58 -15.59 -12.69 1.28
CA THR A 58 -16.37 -13.28 0.19
C THR A 58 -15.64 -13.11 -1.15
N LYS A 59 -16.15 -13.82 -2.17
CA LYS A 59 -15.44 -14.21 -3.37
C LYS A 59 -15.45 -13.24 -4.58
N PRO A 60 -16.22 -12.13 -4.68
CA PRO A 60 -16.09 -11.28 -5.85
C PRO A 60 -14.71 -10.60 -5.81
N ASN A 61 -13.87 -10.93 -6.79
CA ASN A 61 -12.53 -10.38 -6.92
C ASN A 61 -12.51 -9.34 -8.05
N PRO A 62 -12.53 -8.03 -7.72
CA PRO A 62 -12.53 -6.96 -8.72
C PRO A 62 -11.24 -6.89 -9.55
N CYS A 63 -10.18 -7.61 -9.16
CA CYS A 63 -8.95 -7.70 -9.93
C CYS A 63 -9.01 -8.68 -11.11
N LEU A 64 -10.06 -9.50 -11.23
CA LEU A 64 -10.17 -10.47 -12.33
C LEU A 64 -10.22 -9.82 -13.71
N THR A 65 -10.71 -8.59 -13.80
CA THR A 65 -10.75 -7.80 -15.05
C THR A 65 -9.46 -7.04 -15.32
N ASN A 66 -8.42 -7.21 -14.48
CA ASN A 66 -7.16 -6.47 -14.54
C ASN A 66 -7.34 -4.95 -14.73
N PRO A 67 -7.99 -4.27 -13.76
CA PRO A 67 -8.27 -2.84 -13.88
C PRO A 67 -7.03 -1.93 -13.72
N CYS A 68 -5.89 -2.49 -13.31
CA CYS A 68 -4.65 -1.74 -13.06
C CYS A 68 -3.72 -1.69 -14.27
N ASN A 69 -2.84 -0.70 -14.32
CA ASN A 69 -1.83 -0.58 -15.37
C ASN A 69 -0.79 -1.71 -15.32
N LYS A 70 -0.05 -1.91 -16.42
CA LYS A 70 0.96 -2.98 -16.56
C LYS A 70 2.03 -3.00 -15.46
N ASN A 71 2.42 -1.84 -14.93
CA ASN A 71 3.44 -1.71 -13.87
C ASN A 71 2.86 -1.72 -12.45
N GLN A 72 1.56 -2.01 -12.34
CA GLN A 72 0.84 -2.12 -11.09
C GLN A 72 0.45 -3.58 -10.84
N GLN A 73 0.33 -3.92 -9.57
CA GLN A 73 -0.25 -5.15 -9.08
C GLN A 73 -1.62 -4.82 -8.49
N CYS A 74 -2.66 -5.47 -9.00
CA CYS A 74 -4.01 -5.33 -8.47
C CYS A 74 -4.16 -6.17 -7.21
N GLN A 75 -4.74 -5.58 -6.18
CA GLN A 75 -5.11 -6.25 -4.94
C GLN A 75 -6.55 -5.91 -4.57
N GLN A 76 -7.36 -6.91 -4.30
CA GLN A 76 -8.70 -6.69 -3.76
C GLN A 76 -8.59 -6.11 -2.34
N LEU A 77 -9.47 -5.15 -2.01
CA LEU A 77 -9.62 -4.74 -0.61
C LEU A 77 -10.45 -5.79 0.13
N ILE A 78 -9.87 -6.41 1.16
CA ILE A 78 -10.59 -7.40 1.96
C ILE A 78 -11.78 -6.78 2.69
N ASN A 79 -11.68 -5.50 3.05
CA ASN A 79 -12.72 -4.79 3.78
C ASN A 79 -13.77 -4.11 2.89
N ASP A 80 -13.62 -4.14 1.55
CA ASP A 80 -14.59 -3.64 0.58
C ASP A 80 -14.46 -4.43 -0.72
N GLN A 81 -15.40 -5.34 -0.94
CA GLN A 81 -15.36 -6.35 -2.00
C GLN A 81 -15.58 -5.77 -3.40
N SER A 82 -16.09 -4.54 -3.49
CA SER A 82 -16.25 -3.80 -4.74
C SER A 82 -14.99 -3.05 -5.15
N LYS A 83 -14.02 -2.93 -4.22
CA LYS A 83 -12.84 -2.08 -4.40
C LYS A 83 -11.58 -2.90 -4.57
N TYR A 84 -10.66 -2.30 -5.31
CA TYR A 84 -9.31 -2.79 -5.50
C TYR A 84 -8.31 -1.66 -5.29
N LEU A 85 -7.06 -2.05 -5.09
CA LEU A 85 -5.87 -1.22 -4.97
C LEU A 85 -4.92 -1.59 -6.09
N CYS A 86 -4.44 -0.57 -6.79
CA CYS A 86 -3.32 -0.71 -7.73
C CYS A 86 -2.05 -0.25 -7.04
N LEU A 87 -1.12 -1.17 -6.82
CA LEU A 87 0.13 -0.89 -6.13
C LEU A 87 1.30 -1.06 -7.09
N CYS A 88 2.29 -0.18 -7.01
CA CYS A 88 3.46 -0.33 -7.86
C CYS A 88 4.17 -1.66 -7.61
N LYS A 89 4.51 -2.33 -8.71
CA LYS A 89 5.41 -3.48 -8.69
C LYS A 89 6.76 -3.07 -8.11
N SER A 90 7.57 -4.05 -7.72
CA SER A 90 8.92 -3.80 -7.22
C SER A 90 9.67 -2.90 -8.18
N ASN A 91 10.42 -1.95 -7.64
CA ASN A 91 11.25 -1.01 -8.38
C ASN A 91 10.49 0.09 -9.14
N PHE A 92 9.15 0.08 -9.19
CA PHE A 92 8.39 1.16 -9.85
C PHE A 92 7.84 2.17 -8.84
N THR A 93 7.73 3.43 -9.27
CA THR A 93 7.24 4.57 -8.50
C THR A 93 6.62 5.63 -9.42
N GLY A 94 6.17 6.74 -8.83
CA GLY A 94 5.52 7.85 -9.52
C GLY A 94 4.05 7.60 -9.82
N GLU A 95 3.41 8.60 -10.42
CA GLU A 95 2.00 8.50 -10.82
C GLU A 95 1.84 7.36 -11.84
N GLY A 96 0.90 6.44 -11.55
CA GLY A 96 0.66 5.27 -12.38
C GLY A 96 1.81 4.24 -12.39
N CYS A 97 2.82 4.37 -11.53
CA CYS A 97 4.00 3.49 -11.51
C CYS A 97 4.79 3.53 -12.83
N SER A 98 4.91 4.73 -13.40
CA SER A 98 5.57 4.99 -14.69
C SER A 98 7.09 5.10 -14.59
N ILE A 99 7.62 5.33 -13.39
CA ILE A 99 9.04 5.57 -13.16
C ILE A 99 9.67 4.30 -12.60
N GLU A 100 10.71 3.78 -13.25
CA GLU A 100 11.56 2.72 -12.70
C GLU A 100 12.65 3.36 -11.83
N ASP A 101 12.70 3.03 -10.55
CA ASP A 101 13.66 3.56 -9.58
C ASP A 101 15.02 2.89 -9.74
N SER A 102 16.02 3.71 -10.08
CA SER A 102 17.39 3.26 -10.32
C SER A 102 18.06 2.65 -9.10
N ARG A 103 17.67 3.03 -7.87
CA ARG A 103 18.27 2.49 -6.64
C ARG A 103 17.83 1.05 -6.43
N CYS A 104 16.53 0.80 -6.59
CA CYS A 104 16.00 -0.56 -6.59
C CYS A 104 16.58 -1.40 -7.73
N LYS A 105 16.73 -0.81 -8.92
CA LYS A 105 17.31 -1.48 -10.10
C LYS A 105 18.79 -1.85 -9.91
N ASN A 106 19.56 -0.99 -9.25
CA ASN A 106 20.99 -1.19 -9.00
C ASN A 106 21.27 -2.10 -7.79
N GLY A 107 20.26 -2.81 -7.27
CA GLY A 107 20.46 -3.80 -6.21
C GLY A 107 20.56 -3.20 -4.81
N PHE A 108 19.87 -2.09 -4.52
CA PHE A 108 19.79 -1.56 -3.15
C PHE A 108 19.23 -2.58 -2.15
N CYS A 109 18.28 -3.42 -2.59
CA CYS A 109 17.79 -4.56 -1.83
C CYS A 109 18.41 -5.87 -2.35
N ALA A 110 18.47 -6.90 -1.50
CA ALA A 110 18.87 -8.24 -1.93
C ALA A 110 17.97 -8.77 -3.06
N ALA A 111 18.50 -9.63 -3.94
CA ALA A 111 17.81 -10.06 -5.17
C ALA A 111 16.40 -10.67 -4.98
N GLN A 112 16.12 -11.25 -3.81
CA GLN A 112 14.81 -11.85 -3.48
C GLN A 112 13.92 -10.93 -2.63
N ALA A 113 14.45 -9.77 -2.20
CA ALA A 113 13.70 -8.80 -1.43
C ALA A 113 12.86 -7.91 -2.36
N LEU A 114 11.69 -7.50 -1.87
CA LEU A 114 10.84 -6.55 -2.58
C LEU A 114 11.30 -5.13 -2.26
N CYS A 115 11.60 -4.34 -3.29
CA CYS A 115 12.05 -2.95 -3.14
C CYS A 115 10.88 -1.98 -3.35
N LYS A 116 10.60 -1.14 -2.35
CA LYS A 116 9.59 -0.07 -2.38
C LYS A 116 10.28 1.30 -2.40
N PRO A 117 10.31 2.00 -3.54
CA PRO A 117 11.00 3.28 -3.65
C PRO A 117 10.35 4.44 -2.88
N ASP A 118 9.02 4.45 -2.79
CA ASP A 118 8.23 5.57 -2.23
C ASP A 118 7.66 5.25 -0.85
N TYR A 119 8.52 4.77 0.05
CA TYR A 119 8.14 4.64 1.45
C TYR A 119 8.45 5.95 2.16
N GLN A 120 7.41 6.74 2.47
CA GLN A 120 7.53 7.97 3.26
C GLN A 120 7.94 7.64 4.71
N SER A 121 9.24 7.45 4.93
CA SER A 121 9.80 7.54 6.27
C SER A 121 9.80 9.02 6.67
N LEU A 122 8.76 9.44 7.39
CA LEU A 122 8.64 10.78 7.98
C LEU A 122 9.79 11.13 8.96
N LEU A 123 10.75 10.22 9.18
CA LEU A 123 11.80 10.33 10.19
C LEU A 123 13.22 10.46 9.62
N ARG A 124 13.43 10.29 8.31
CA ARG A 124 14.73 10.59 7.70
C ARG A 124 14.53 11.38 6.42
N GLY A 125 15.12 12.57 6.35
CA GLY A 125 15.17 13.41 5.15
C GLY A 125 15.94 12.82 3.97
N ASN A 126 16.15 11.49 3.95
CA ASN A 126 16.76 10.75 2.87
C ASN A 126 15.70 9.75 2.37
N GLN A 127 15.22 9.93 1.13
CA GLN A 127 14.17 9.14 0.48
C GLN A 127 14.65 7.72 0.15
N SER A 128 15.28 7.00 1.08
CA SER A 128 15.83 5.68 0.81
C SER A 128 14.73 4.65 0.53
N PRO A 129 14.91 3.75 -0.45
CA PRO A 129 13.98 2.66 -0.69
C PRO A 129 13.85 1.76 0.55
N TYR A 130 12.66 1.20 0.74
CA TYR A 130 12.37 0.22 1.78
C TYR A 130 12.42 -1.21 1.19
N CYS A 131 13.10 -2.12 1.88
CA CYS A 131 13.25 -3.52 1.46
C CYS A 131 12.40 -4.45 2.34
N ILE A 132 11.60 -5.32 1.73
CA ILE A 132 10.92 -6.41 2.42
C ILE A 132 11.67 -7.71 2.10
N CYS A 133 12.33 -8.28 3.10
CA CYS A 133 13.17 -9.46 2.93
C CYS A 133 12.35 -10.76 3.04
N PRO A 134 12.75 -11.82 2.30
CA PRO A 134 12.21 -13.16 2.52
C PRO A 134 12.65 -13.72 3.88
N TYR A 135 11.96 -14.75 4.35
CA TYR A 135 12.26 -15.40 5.61
C TYR A 135 13.68 -16.03 5.58
N ASN A 136 14.48 -15.78 6.62
CA ASN A 136 15.88 -16.20 6.81
C ASN A 136 16.97 -15.51 5.94
N ARG A 137 16.82 -14.22 5.60
CA ARG A 137 17.93 -13.40 5.07
C ARG A 137 17.95 -12.00 5.64
#